data_AF-A0A0C2HJ36-F1
#
_entry.id   AF-A0A0C2HJ36-F1
#
_cell.length_a   1.000
_cell.length_b   1.000
_cell.length_c   1.000
_cell.angle_alpha   90.00
_cell.angle_beta   90.00
_cell.angle_gamma   90.00
#
_symmetry.space_group_name_H-M   'P 1'
#
loop_
_entity.id
_entity.type
_entity.pdbx_description
1 polymer ?
#
loop_
_entity_poly.entity_id
_entity_poly.type
_entity_poly.pdbx_seq_one_letter_code
_entity_poly.pdbx_strand_id
1 'polypeptide(L)'
;MMLSPEELLAGSTLTHEVDIPPDLLPAGGKTSVQRVALRPLSVRDLQRIDKAARDDESLSAALMIKQALTEPALSVDQVMQLPAGLGRFLVERINHISGIDTPQDALEEYVQAPLARACFILAREFGWTPEEVSGMTIGQILLYLEMARREGKDHGTGN
;
A
#
# COMPACT_ATOMS: atom_id res chain seq x y z
N MET A 1 5.14 -14.71 34.21
CA MET A 1 4.29 -13.61 34.70
C MET A 1 3.20 -13.39 33.68
N MET A 2 1.93 -13.25 34.09
CA MET A 2 0.81 -12.97 33.18
C MET A 2 0.48 -11.47 33.24
N LEU A 3 0.08 -10.90 32.11
CA LEU A 3 -0.29 -9.48 32.00
C LEU A 3 -1.60 -9.19 32.73
N SER A 4 -1.70 -8.02 33.36
CA SER A 4 -2.93 -7.51 33.96
C SER A 4 -3.86 -6.88 32.90
N PRO A 5 -5.17 -6.75 33.19
CA PRO A 5 -6.09 -6.01 32.32
C PRO A 5 -5.66 -4.56 32.05
N GLU A 6 -5.09 -3.89 33.06
CA GLU A 6 -4.58 -2.52 32.93
C GLU A 6 -3.38 -2.47 31.98
N GLU A 7 -2.46 -3.44 32.07
CA GLU A 7 -1.32 -3.57 31.16
C GLU A 7 -1.77 -3.83 29.72
N LEU A 8 -2.83 -4.64 29.52
CA LEU A 8 -3.42 -4.89 28.21
C LEU A 8 -4.08 -3.63 27.62
N LEU A 9 -4.78 -2.85 28.43
CA LEU A 9 -5.48 -1.64 27.98
C LEU A 9 -4.53 -0.47 27.73
N ALA A 10 -3.42 -0.38 28.47
CA ALA A 10 -2.39 0.65 28.30
C ALA A 10 -1.75 0.66 26.90
N GLY A 11 -1.73 -0.48 26.21
CA GLY A 11 -1.23 -0.56 24.83
C GLY A 11 -1.97 0.35 23.85
N SER A 12 -3.24 0.66 24.11
CA SER A 12 -4.06 1.53 23.24
C SER A 12 -3.73 3.03 23.34
N THR A 13 -2.94 3.41 24.35
CA THR A 13 -2.53 4.80 24.61
C THR A 13 -1.04 5.03 24.30
N LEU A 14 -0.36 4.05 23.73
CA LEU A 14 1.05 4.16 23.36
C LEU A 14 1.21 5.11 22.17
N THR A 15 2.08 6.10 22.31
CA THR A 15 2.40 7.03 21.22
C THR A 15 3.67 6.56 20.51
N HIS A 16 3.59 6.44 19.19
CA HIS A 16 4.66 6.09 18.27
C HIS A 16 5.06 7.32 17.47
N GLU A 17 6.33 7.70 17.54
CA GLU A 17 6.89 8.68 16.62
C GLU A 17 7.23 8.01 15.28
N VAL A 18 6.78 8.61 14.19
CA VAL A 18 6.92 8.09 12.84
C VAL A 18 7.59 9.13 11.97
N ASP A 19 8.71 8.75 11.38
CA ASP A 19 9.42 9.55 10.39
C ASP A 19 8.63 9.57 9.07
N ILE A 20 8.40 10.78 8.55
CA ILE A 20 7.78 10.97 7.24
C ILE A 20 8.86 10.92 6.15
N PRO A 21 8.72 10.05 5.13
CA PRO A 21 9.61 10.03 3.98
C PRO A 21 9.71 11.43 3.33
N PRO A 22 10.93 11.92 3.04
CA PRO A 22 11.12 13.29 2.58
C PRO A 22 10.51 13.57 1.20
N ASP A 23 10.35 12.53 0.39
CA ASP A 23 9.70 12.54 -0.93
C ASP A 23 8.18 12.74 -0.87
N LEU A 24 7.56 12.48 0.29
CA LEU A 24 6.12 12.68 0.51
C LEU A 24 5.76 14.08 1.03
N LEU A 25 6.77 14.92 1.31
CA LEU A 25 6.58 16.29 1.79
C LEU A 25 6.61 17.29 0.63
N PRO A 26 5.70 18.29 0.59
CA PRO A 26 5.71 19.29 -0.47
C PRO A 26 7.01 20.12 -0.46
N ALA A 27 7.65 20.19 -1.63
CA ALA A 27 8.77 21.03 -2.03
C ALA A 27 9.74 21.48 -0.92
N GLY A 28 10.76 20.65 -0.64
CA GLY A 28 12.01 21.13 -0.02
C GLY A 28 12.02 21.18 1.50
N GLY A 29 11.42 20.19 2.16
CA GLY A 29 11.66 19.93 3.58
C GLY A 29 13.15 19.70 3.84
N LYS A 30 13.86 20.79 4.15
CA LYS A 30 15.28 20.83 4.52
C LYS A 30 15.60 19.69 5.48
N THR A 31 16.50 18.79 5.09
CA THR A 31 17.47 17.93 5.83
C THR A 31 17.18 17.42 7.26
N SER A 32 16.03 17.72 7.86
CA SER A 32 15.60 17.33 9.19
C SER A 32 14.45 16.34 9.04
N VAL A 33 14.62 15.17 9.65
CA VAL A 33 13.59 14.14 9.74
C VAL A 33 12.33 14.76 10.36
N GLN A 34 11.27 14.87 9.57
CA GLN A 34 9.98 15.36 10.03
C GLN A 34 9.22 14.18 10.64
N ARG A 35 8.75 14.35 11.87
CA ARG A 35 8.08 13.29 12.63
C ARG A 35 6.62 13.65 12.90
N VAL A 36 5.79 12.62 12.95
CA VAL A 36 4.42 12.69 13.46
C VAL A 36 4.25 11.70 14.61
N ALA A 37 3.35 12.01 15.53
CA ALA A 37 2.98 11.13 16.62
C ALA A 37 1.67 10.41 16.29
N LEU A 38 1.70 9.08 16.32
CA LEU A 38 0.55 8.22 16.09
C LEU A 38 0.26 7.40 17.34
N ARG A 39 -1.01 7.08 17.59
CA ARG A 39 -1.41 6.04 18.54
C ARG A 39 -2.12 4.90 17.82
N PRO A 40 -2.05 3.66 18.34
CA PRO A 40 -2.83 2.57 17.78
C PRO A 40 -4.33 2.81 17.95
N LEU A 41 -5.11 2.35 16.98
CA LEU A 41 -6.56 2.35 17.03
C LEU A 41 -7.05 1.23 17.94
N SER A 42 -7.95 1.57 18.85
CA SER A 42 -8.64 0.57 19.67
C SER A 42 -9.78 -0.08 18.90
N VAL A 43 -10.25 -1.26 19.35
CA VAL A 43 -11.47 -1.90 18.82
C VAL A 43 -12.67 -0.95 18.84
N ARG A 44 -12.78 -0.10 19.87
CA ARG A 44 -13.84 0.91 19.99
C ARG A 44 -13.69 2.01 18.93
N ASP A 45 -12.46 2.43 18.62
CA ASP A 45 -12.21 3.41 17.57
C ASP A 45 -12.67 2.87 16.22
N LEU A 46 -12.29 1.64 15.88
CA LEU A 46 -12.66 0.99 14.62
C LEU A 46 -14.18 0.87 14.45
N GLN A 47 -14.90 0.40 15.48
CA GLN A 47 -16.36 0.31 15.44
C GLN A 47 -17.05 1.67 15.22
N ARG A 48 -16.48 2.75 15.77
CA ARG A 48 -17.01 4.10 15.59
C ARG A 48 -16.74 4.63 14.18
N ILE A 49 -15.55 4.35 13.66
CA ILE A 49 -15.15 4.73 12.30
C ILE A 49 -16.04 4.02 11.28
N ASP A 50 -16.18 2.71 11.39
CA ASP A 50 -17.05 1.87 10.53
C ASP A 50 -18.48 2.42 10.46
N LYS A 51 -19.09 2.67 11.63
CA LYS A 51 -20.43 3.25 11.72
C LYS A 51 -20.54 4.65 11.13
N ALA A 52 -19.50 5.47 11.27
CA ALA A 52 -19.49 6.84 10.78
C ALA A 52 -19.26 6.92 9.27
N ALA A 53 -18.45 6.01 8.73
CA ALA A 53 -18.09 5.95 7.32
C ALA A 53 -19.24 5.45 6.44
N ARG A 54 -20.15 4.61 6.97
CA ARG A 54 -21.28 4.05 6.21
C ARG A 54 -20.83 3.42 4.87
N ASP A 55 -19.83 2.56 4.94
CA ASP A 55 -19.21 1.88 3.79
C ASP A 55 -18.43 2.80 2.80
N ASP A 56 -18.24 4.09 3.12
CA ASP A 56 -17.34 4.97 2.36
C ASP A 56 -15.89 4.74 2.79
N GLU A 57 -15.13 4.05 1.94
CA GLU A 57 -13.71 3.72 2.17
C GLU A 57 -12.83 4.98 2.31
N SER A 58 -13.10 6.04 1.54
CA SER A 58 -12.32 7.27 1.59
C SER A 58 -12.56 8.01 2.91
N LEU A 59 -13.81 8.08 3.35
CA LEU A 59 -14.17 8.65 4.64
C LEU A 59 -13.63 7.81 5.80
N SER A 60 -13.65 6.48 5.68
CA SER A 60 -13.07 5.57 6.67
C SER A 60 -11.59 5.85 6.88
N ALA A 61 -10.80 5.90 5.80
CA ALA A 61 -9.38 6.23 5.84
C ALA A 61 -9.13 7.61 6.48
N ALA A 62 -9.93 8.62 6.12
CA ALA A 62 -9.79 9.96 6.69
C ALA A 62 -10.06 9.99 8.21
N LEU A 63 -11.08 9.25 8.66
CA LEU A 63 -11.42 9.12 10.07
C LEU A 63 -10.36 8.31 10.85
N MET A 64 -9.76 7.29 10.24
CA MET A 64 -8.63 6.55 10.83
C MET A 64 -7.44 7.47 11.09
N ILE A 65 -7.01 8.24 10.08
CA ILE A 65 -5.90 9.20 10.22
C ILE A 65 -6.22 10.22 11.31
N LYS A 66 -7.40 10.85 11.27
CA LYS A 66 -7.82 11.84 12.27
C LYS A 66 -7.88 11.27 13.70
N GLN A 67 -8.19 9.98 13.85
CA GLN A 67 -8.32 9.34 15.16
C GLN A 67 -6.98 8.85 15.73
N ALA A 68 -6.04 8.48 14.87
CA ALA A 68 -4.73 7.95 15.23
C ALA A 68 -3.63 9.01 15.33
N LEU A 69 -3.68 10.07 14.50
CA LEU A 69 -2.69 11.14 14.49
C LEU A 69 -2.88 12.06 15.69
N THR A 70 -1.99 11.96 16.68
CA THR A 70 -2.05 12.78 17.90
C THR A 70 -1.33 14.11 17.70
N GLU A 71 -0.21 14.11 16.96
CA GLU A 71 0.53 15.33 16.63
C GLU A 71 1.10 15.26 15.21
N PRO A 72 0.86 16.25 14.33
CA PRO A 72 -0.03 17.40 14.52
C PRO A 72 -1.51 16.99 14.52
N ALA A 73 -2.34 17.64 15.34
CA ALA A 73 -3.78 17.40 15.32
C ALA A 73 -4.40 17.97 14.03
N LEU A 74 -5.07 17.12 13.25
CA LEU A 74 -5.74 17.49 11.99
C LEU A 74 -7.26 17.36 12.09
N SER A 75 -7.99 18.26 11.42
CA SER A 75 -9.41 18.08 11.14
C SER A 75 -9.64 17.08 10.01
N VAL A 76 -10.85 16.54 9.89
CA VAL A 76 -11.20 15.64 8.78
C VAL A 76 -11.00 16.32 7.42
N ASP A 77 -11.40 17.59 7.30
CA ASP A 77 -11.20 18.36 6.06
C ASP A 77 -9.71 18.53 5.71
N GLN A 78 -8.85 18.74 6.71
CA GLN A 78 -7.41 18.83 6.49
C GLN A 78 -6.81 17.48 6.07
N VAL A 79 -7.31 16.37 6.61
CA VAL A 79 -6.90 15.02 6.20
C VAL A 79 -7.28 14.77 4.75
N MET A 80 -8.48 15.19 4.32
CA MET A 80 -8.93 15.06 2.93
C MET A 80 -8.12 15.92 1.94
N GLN A 81 -7.35 16.89 2.42
CA GLN A 81 -6.47 17.74 1.61
C GLN A 81 -5.02 17.21 1.57
N LEU A 82 -4.70 16.13 2.28
CA LEU A 82 -3.35 15.56 2.25
C LEU A 82 -3.00 15.04 0.85
N PRO A 83 -1.71 15.12 0.44
CA PRO A 83 -1.24 14.42 -0.74
C PRO A 83 -1.57 12.93 -0.63
N ALA A 84 -2.10 12.32 -1.71
CA ALA A 84 -2.55 10.93 -1.70
C ALA A 84 -1.48 9.94 -1.19
N GLY A 85 -0.21 10.15 -1.58
CA GLY A 85 0.90 9.32 -1.10
C GLY A 85 1.16 9.44 0.41
N LEU A 86 0.99 10.63 0.98
CA LEU A 86 1.12 10.85 2.42
C LEU A 86 -0.07 10.23 3.17
N GLY A 87 -1.29 10.39 2.67
CA GLY A 87 -2.48 9.74 3.23
C GLY A 87 -2.32 8.22 3.27
N ARG A 88 -1.90 7.61 2.16
CA ARG A 88 -1.62 6.18 2.06
C ARG A 88 -0.56 5.73 3.07
N PHE A 89 0.59 6.40 3.13
CA PHE A 89 1.66 6.10 4.07
C PHE A 89 1.18 6.12 5.53
N LEU A 90 0.37 7.11 5.90
CA LEU A 90 -0.17 7.22 7.26
C LEU A 90 -1.12 6.06 7.57
N VAL A 91 -2.03 5.69 6.67
CA VAL A 91 -2.94 4.56 6.85
C VAL A 91 -2.17 3.25 7.04
N GLU A 92 -1.18 2.97 6.18
CA GLU A 92 -0.32 1.78 6.30
C GLU A 92 0.37 1.73 7.66
N ARG A 93 0.92 2.86 8.12
CA ARG A 93 1.57 2.92 9.43
C ARG A 93 0.59 2.73 10.58
N ILE A 94 -0.61 3.33 10.49
CA ILE A 94 -1.67 3.18 11.48
C ILE A 94 -2.10 1.72 11.57
N ASN A 95 -2.23 1.04 10.43
CA ASN A 95 -2.61 -0.38 10.38
C ASN A 95 -1.57 -1.25 11.08
N HIS A 96 -0.29 -1.04 10.74
CA HIS A 96 0.83 -1.76 11.33
C HIS A 96 0.92 -1.56 12.86
N ILE A 97 0.86 -0.32 13.37
CA ILE A 97 0.95 -0.07 14.82
C ILE A 97 -0.28 -0.56 15.59
N SER A 98 -1.45 -0.58 14.94
CA SER A 98 -2.68 -1.06 15.57
C SER A 98 -2.83 -2.58 15.48
N GLY A 99 -1.92 -3.28 14.80
CA GLY A 99 -2.00 -4.72 14.57
C GLY A 99 -3.20 -5.12 13.70
N ILE A 100 -3.69 -4.19 12.88
CA ILE A 100 -4.76 -4.40 11.90
C ILE A 100 -4.13 -4.50 10.52
N ASP A 101 -3.16 -5.39 10.35
CA ASP A 101 -2.72 -5.77 9.01
C ASP A 101 -3.87 -6.52 8.35
N THR A 102 -4.73 -5.78 7.66
CA THR A 102 -5.73 -6.38 6.77
C THR A 102 -4.95 -7.12 5.68
N PRO A 103 -5.03 -8.46 5.59
CA PRO A 103 -4.28 -9.22 4.59
C PRO A 103 -4.72 -8.95 3.15
N GLN A 104 -5.80 -8.19 2.97
CA GLN A 104 -6.46 -8.02 1.68
C GLN A 104 -5.64 -7.13 0.74
N ASP A 105 -5.03 -6.04 1.25
CA ASP A 105 -4.14 -5.18 0.45
C ASP A 105 -2.72 -5.76 0.35
N ALA A 106 -2.21 -6.36 1.42
CA ALA A 106 -0.85 -6.92 1.43
C ALA A 106 -0.72 -8.15 0.51
N LEU A 107 -1.75 -9.00 0.39
CA LEU A 107 -1.66 -10.14 -0.53
C LEU A 107 -1.87 -9.71 -1.99
N GLU A 108 -2.80 -8.79 -2.26
CA GLU A 108 -3.00 -8.27 -3.62
C GLU A 108 -1.77 -7.52 -4.13
N GLU A 109 -1.13 -6.66 -3.32
CA GLU A 109 0.05 -5.92 -3.76
C GLU A 109 1.29 -6.83 -3.95
N TYR A 110 1.46 -7.87 -3.12
CA TYR A 110 2.55 -8.85 -3.27
C TYR A 110 2.34 -9.84 -4.43
N VAL A 111 1.10 -10.10 -4.85
CA VAL A 111 0.79 -10.98 -6.00
C VAL A 111 0.76 -10.19 -7.32
N GLN A 112 0.27 -8.95 -7.31
CA GLN A 112 0.21 -8.10 -8.49
C GLN A 112 1.60 -7.58 -8.90
N ALA A 113 2.52 -7.34 -7.96
CA ALA A 113 3.84 -6.82 -8.30
C ALA A 113 4.71 -7.78 -9.16
N PRO A 114 4.82 -9.10 -8.88
CA PRO A 114 5.49 -10.05 -9.77
C PRO A 114 4.79 -10.21 -11.12
N LEU A 115 3.46 -10.24 -11.15
CA LEU A 115 2.70 -10.43 -12.39
C LEU A 115 2.81 -9.20 -13.31
N ALA A 116 2.66 -7.99 -12.76
CA ALA A 116 2.87 -6.74 -13.49
C ALA A 116 4.31 -6.62 -14.03
N ARG A 117 5.31 -7.05 -13.23
CA ARG A 117 6.70 -7.16 -13.71
C ARG A 117 6.85 -8.15 -14.86
N ALA A 118 6.19 -9.31 -14.79
CA ALA A 118 6.21 -10.29 -15.87
C ALA A 118 5.55 -9.75 -17.16
N CYS A 119 4.42 -9.06 -17.05
CA CYS A 119 3.76 -8.40 -18.20
C CYS A 119 4.68 -7.35 -18.84
N PHE A 120 5.37 -6.54 -18.03
CA PHE A 120 6.29 -5.52 -18.51
C PHE A 120 7.54 -6.11 -19.19
N ILE A 121 8.10 -7.18 -18.64
CA ILE A 121 9.25 -7.88 -19.25
C ILE A 121 8.83 -8.49 -20.59
N LEU A 122 7.71 -9.19 -20.66
CA LEU A 122 7.20 -9.78 -21.91
C LEU A 122 6.88 -8.71 -22.95
N ALA A 123 6.22 -7.61 -22.56
CA ALA A 123 5.95 -6.47 -23.43
C ALA A 123 7.24 -5.94 -24.08
N ARG A 124 8.30 -5.75 -23.28
CA ARG A 124 9.60 -5.27 -23.77
C ARG A 124 10.30 -6.24 -24.71
N GLU A 125 10.33 -7.53 -24.40
CA GLU A 125 11.03 -8.53 -25.21
C GLU A 125 10.33 -8.79 -26.56
N PHE A 126 9.01 -8.64 -26.62
CA PHE A 126 8.20 -8.94 -27.82
C PHE A 126 7.70 -7.70 -28.57
N GLY A 127 8.01 -6.49 -28.08
CA GLY A 127 7.56 -5.23 -28.68
C GLY A 127 6.07 -4.95 -28.52
N TRP A 128 5.43 -5.58 -27.54
CA TRP A 128 4.02 -5.36 -27.19
C TRP A 128 3.88 -4.30 -26.09
N THR A 129 2.66 -3.83 -25.88
CA THR A 129 2.30 -2.99 -24.73
C THR A 129 1.92 -3.85 -23.52
N PRO A 130 2.11 -3.37 -22.28
CA PRO A 130 1.67 -4.08 -21.08
C PRO A 130 0.16 -4.41 -21.07
N GLU A 131 -0.65 -3.53 -21.66
CA GLU A 131 -2.10 -3.71 -21.82
C GLU A 131 -2.45 -4.87 -22.76
N GLU A 132 -1.71 -5.01 -23.87
CA GLU A 132 -1.87 -6.13 -24.79
C GLU A 132 -1.52 -7.46 -24.11
N VAL A 133 -0.44 -7.51 -23.32
CA VAL A 133 -0.05 -8.72 -22.58
C VAL A 133 -1.07 -9.09 -21.51
N SER A 134 -1.61 -8.09 -20.81
CA SER A 134 -2.65 -8.29 -19.79
C SER A 134 -3.97 -8.82 -20.37
N GLY A 135 -4.26 -8.46 -21.63
CA GLY A 135 -5.42 -8.95 -22.37
C GLY A 135 -5.27 -10.37 -22.93
N MET A 136 -4.08 -10.98 -22.85
CA MET A 136 -3.80 -12.30 -23.40
C MET A 136 -3.99 -13.41 -22.36
N THR A 137 -4.55 -14.53 -22.81
CA THR A 137 -4.58 -15.75 -21.99
C THR A 137 -3.18 -16.37 -21.91
N ILE A 138 -2.92 -17.11 -20.83
CA ILE A 138 -1.65 -17.85 -20.66
C ILE A 138 -1.34 -18.78 -21.84
N GLY A 139 -2.38 -19.38 -22.46
CA GLY A 139 -2.22 -20.24 -23.63
C GLY A 139 -1.74 -19.49 -24.89
N GLN A 140 -2.21 -18.25 -25.08
CA GLN A 140 -1.75 -17.39 -26.17
C GLN A 140 -0.29 -16.96 -25.95
N ILE A 141 0.07 -16.55 -24.74
CA ILE A 141 1.46 -16.16 -24.39
C ILE A 141 2.43 -17.32 -24.64
N LEU A 142 2.08 -18.55 -24.21
CA LEU A 142 2.91 -19.74 -24.43
C LEU A 142 3.06 -20.09 -25.91
N LEU A 143 2.02 -19.87 -26.73
CA LEU A 143 2.09 -20.10 -28.17
C LEU A 143 3.07 -19.13 -28.85
N TYR A 144 3.02 -17.84 -28.52
CA TYR A 144 3.96 -16.86 -29.07
C TYR A 144 5.40 -17.11 -28.63
N LEU A 145 5.63 -17.49 -27.37
CA LEU A 145 6.95 -17.88 -26.86
C LEU A 145 7.50 -19.09 -27.64
N GLU A 146 6.66 -20.08 -27.93
CA GLU A 146 7.06 -21.26 -28.69
C GLU A 146 7.34 -20.95 -30.17
N MET A 147 6.61 -20.02 -30.79
CA MET A 147 6.89 -19.56 -32.16
C MET A 147 8.20 -18.77 -32.24
N ALA A 148 8.42 -17.83 -31.32
CA ALA A 148 9.67 -17.05 -31.26
C ALA A 148 10.90 -17.94 -31.00
N ARG A 149 10.74 -19.00 -30.19
CA ARG A 149 11.79 -20.02 -29.97
C ARG A 149 12.11 -20.82 -31.23
N ARG A 150 11.14 -21.04 -32.13
CA ARG A 150 11.34 -21.74 -33.41
C ARG A 150 12.02 -20.83 -34.44
N GLU A 151 11.62 -19.57 -34.53
CA GLU A 151 12.27 -18.58 -35.40
C GLU A 151 13.73 -18.31 -35.03
N GLY A 152 14.06 -18.33 -33.73
CA GLY A 152 15.44 -18.26 -33.24
C GLY A 152 16.28 -19.52 -33.50
N LYS A 153 15.65 -20.67 -33.79
CA LYS A 153 16.34 -21.93 -34.13
C LYS A 153 16.63 -22.10 -35.62
N ASP A 154 15.84 -21.49 -36.50
CA ASP A 154 16.06 -21.56 -37.95
C ASP A 154 17.25 -20.72 -38.43
N HIS A 155 17.67 -19.71 -37.66
CA HIS A 155 18.85 -18.89 -37.99
C HIS A 155 20.19 -19.49 -37.50
N GLY A 156 20.16 -20.69 -36.87
CA GLY A 156 21.35 -21.34 -36.28
C GLY A 156 21.83 -22.60 -37.00
N THR A 157 21.17 -23.04 -38.08
CA THR A 157 21.59 -24.25 -38.80
C THR A 157 21.43 -24.07 -40.32
N GLY A 158 22.27 -23.23 -40.89
CA GLY A 158 22.44 -23.08 -42.33
C GLY A 158 23.89 -22.67 -42.60
N ASN A 159 24.66 -23.63 -43.10
CA ASN A 159 26.03 -23.56 -43.60
C ASN A 159 26.41 -22.23 -44.28
#